data_AF-A0A958SQW3-F1
#
_entry.id   AF-A0A958SQW3-F1
#
_cell.length_a   1.000
_cell.length_b   1.000
_cell.length_c   1.000
_cell.angle_alpha   90.00
_cell.angle_beta   90.00
_cell.angle_gamma   90.00
#
_symmetry.space_group_name_H-M   'P 1'
#
loop_
_entity.id
_entity.type
_entity.pdbx_description
1 polymer ?
#
loop_
_entity_poly.entity_id
_entity_poly.type
_entity_poly.pdbx_seq_one_letter_code
_entity_poly.pdbx_strand_id
1 'polypeptide(L)'
;MKRKKIAPRILATFIVLSLVFTSCTQDENDSTEAQQQNLEELRMSSEMDDMETVLEDVVITAYEDQETAENRMANAVQAYFSDCVTITAVLQLNHRELTIDFGTEGCFVNGHLLKGQIVVTYDRDPEAQEVMLNYTLVDFYINLRQLIGTRTILRELSNENGNPQFTHTLNLTVIWPNGAQASRDGLKVREWVEGFGDADFTNDVFEITGHWNSTFVNGNTHSHEVIIPLRRELTCAHFVSGSIDVERTYFSGVLDFGEGACDNQATFTFDGGDVVNITLN
;
A
#
# COMPACT_ATOMS: atom_id res chain seq x y z
N MET A 1 -70.14 -27.39 46.26
CA MET A 1 -70.65 -27.33 47.64
C MET A 1 -69.80 -28.26 48.51
N LYS A 2 -69.41 -27.80 49.71
CA LYS A 2 -68.69 -28.50 50.80
C LYS A 2 -67.14 -28.48 50.79
N ARG A 3 -66.66 -27.51 51.58
CA ARG A 3 -65.38 -27.44 52.30
C ARG A 3 -65.22 -28.59 53.31
N LYS A 4 -63.98 -28.98 53.63
CA LYS A 4 -63.36 -29.13 54.98
C LYS A 4 -61.95 -29.72 54.78
N LYS A 5 -60.82 -29.11 55.18
CA LYS A 5 -60.32 -28.56 56.47
C LYS A 5 -59.41 -29.56 57.23
N ILE A 6 -58.14 -29.15 57.33
CA ILE A 6 -57.23 -29.13 58.51
C ILE A 6 -56.21 -30.29 58.70
N ALA A 7 -54.96 -29.83 58.88
CA ALA A 7 -53.63 -30.43 59.16
C ALA A 7 -53.53 -31.18 60.53
N PRO A 8 -52.36 -31.54 61.15
CA PRO A 8 -50.92 -31.28 60.85
C PRO A 8 -49.90 -32.41 61.20
N ARG A 9 -48.59 -32.14 60.99
CA ARG A 9 -47.36 -32.53 61.78
C ARG A 9 -46.17 -32.91 60.87
N ILE A 10 -45.21 -32.00 60.67
CA ILE A 10 -43.87 -31.93 61.32
C ILE A 10 -42.96 -33.11 60.96
N LEU A 11 -41.92 -32.86 60.14
CA LEU A 11 -40.53 -32.96 60.57
C LEU A 11 -39.63 -32.14 59.64
N ALA A 12 -38.73 -31.39 60.27
CA ALA A 12 -37.82 -30.42 59.67
C ALA A 12 -36.58 -31.08 59.07
N THR A 13 -36.10 -30.54 57.94
CA THR A 13 -34.66 -30.41 57.72
C THR A 13 -34.35 -29.19 56.86
N PHE A 14 -33.53 -28.32 57.43
CA PHE A 14 -32.84 -27.18 56.83
C PHE A 14 -32.01 -27.61 55.61
N ILE A 15 -32.14 -26.93 54.48
CA ILE A 15 -30.99 -26.46 53.67
C ILE A 15 -31.35 -25.09 53.10
N VAL A 16 -30.73 -24.06 53.67
CA VAL A 16 -30.56 -22.74 53.04
C VAL A 16 -29.55 -22.94 51.91
N LEU A 17 -29.93 -22.67 50.67
CA LEU A 17 -28.98 -22.43 49.60
C LEU A 17 -29.36 -21.16 48.87
N SER A 18 -28.99 -20.05 49.49
CA SER A 18 -28.75 -18.78 48.82
C SER A 18 -27.55 -18.95 47.88
N LEU A 19 -27.80 -19.14 46.59
CA LEU A 19 -26.79 -18.92 45.56
C LEU A 19 -27.04 -17.53 44.97
N VAL A 20 -26.38 -16.56 45.60
CA VAL A 20 -26.04 -15.30 44.95
C VAL A 20 -24.72 -15.59 44.22
N PHE A 21 -24.76 -15.77 42.91
CA PHE A 21 -23.55 -15.68 42.10
C PHE A 21 -23.47 -14.26 41.56
N THR A 22 -22.84 -13.38 42.34
CA THR A 22 -22.10 -12.23 41.82
C THR A 22 -20.69 -12.70 41.51
N SER A 23 -20.38 -12.88 40.23
CA SER A 23 -19.00 -12.96 39.75
C SER A 23 -18.99 -12.45 38.31
N CYS A 24 -19.02 -11.12 38.16
CA CYS A 24 -18.38 -10.49 37.01
C CYS A 24 -16.89 -10.47 37.35
N THR A 25 -16.14 -11.44 36.83
CA THR A 25 -14.70 -11.28 36.67
C THR A 25 -14.51 -10.32 35.50
N GLN A 26 -14.03 -9.14 35.84
CA GLN A 26 -13.51 -8.13 34.94
C GLN A 26 -12.28 -8.71 34.23
N ASP A 27 -12.29 -8.71 32.88
CA ASP A 27 -11.14 -8.56 31.96
C ASP A 27 -11.57 -8.87 30.50
N GLU A 28 -12.47 -8.07 29.92
CA GLU A 28 -12.89 -8.19 28.49
C GLU A 28 -12.75 -6.88 27.68
N ASN A 29 -12.29 -5.77 28.28
CA ASN A 29 -12.12 -4.51 27.55
C ASN A 29 -10.80 -4.38 26.78
N ASP A 30 -9.72 -5.01 27.26
CA ASP A 30 -8.36 -4.77 26.72
C ASP A 30 -8.11 -5.50 25.38
N SER A 31 -8.68 -6.70 25.20
CA SER A 31 -8.53 -7.48 23.96
C SER A 31 -9.35 -6.92 22.80
N THR A 32 -10.54 -6.36 23.08
CA THR A 32 -11.44 -5.81 22.05
C THR A 32 -10.91 -4.50 21.49
N GLU A 33 -10.38 -3.63 22.34
CA GLU A 33 -9.82 -2.33 21.92
C GLU A 33 -8.53 -2.51 21.09
N ALA A 34 -7.62 -3.38 21.52
CA ALA A 34 -6.40 -3.70 20.76
C ALA A 34 -6.71 -4.35 19.40
N GLN A 35 -7.69 -5.25 19.34
CA GLN A 35 -8.11 -5.89 18.08
C GLN A 35 -8.76 -4.89 17.12
N GLN A 36 -9.57 -3.97 17.63
CA GLN A 36 -10.19 -2.91 16.82
C GLN A 36 -9.15 -1.90 16.31
N GLN A 37 -8.16 -1.54 17.12
CA GLN A 37 -7.04 -0.68 16.72
C GLN A 37 -6.22 -1.33 15.60
N ASN A 38 -5.87 -2.61 15.73
CA ASN A 38 -5.15 -3.35 14.69
C ASN A 38 -5.89 -3.33 13.34
N LEU A 39 -7.21 -3.58 13.34
CA LEU A 39 -8.01 -3.55 12.13
C LEU A 39 -8.02 -2.18 11.45
N GLU A 40 -8.05 -1.09 12.23
CA GLU A 40 -8.01 0.26 11.69
C GLU A 40 -6.65 0.62 11.11
N GLU A 41 -5.55 0.22 11.75
CA GLU A 41 -4.19 0.38 11.22
C GLU A 41 -4.00 -0.40 9.92
N LEU A 42 -4.48 -1.63 9.86
CA LEU A 42 -4.47 -2.45 8.65
C LEU A 42 -5.25 -1.80 7.50
N ARG A 43 -6.43 -1.26 7.82
CA ARG A 43 -7.26 -0.54 6.84
C ARG A 43 -6.55 0.70 6.32
N MET A 44 -5.96 1.51 7.20
CA MET A 44 -5.19 2.70 6.80
C MET A 44 -3.98 2.32 5.96
N SER A 45 -3.24 1.27 6.35
CA SER A 45 -2.09 0.76 5.61
C SER A 45 -2.47 0.33 4.18
N SER A 46 -3.59 -0.37 4.02
CA SER A 46 -4.11 -0.78 2.70
C SER A 46 -4.61 0.41 1.87
N GLU A 47 -5.24 1.40 2.49
CA GLU A 47 -5.61 2.63 1.78
C GLU A 47 -4.38 3.41 1.30
N MET A 48 -3.28 3.39 2.07
CA MET A 48 -2.00 3.98 1.64
C MET A 48 -1.42 3.26 0.42
N ASP A 49 -1.52 1.92 0.34
CA ASP A 49 -1.09 1.15 -0.84
C ASP A 49 -1.86 1.58 -2.10
N ASP A 50 -3.19 1.75 -1.98
CA ASP A 50 -4.06 2.22 -3.06
C ASP A 50 -3.68 3.64 -3.51
N MET A 51 -3.52 4.56 -2.56
CA MET A 51 -3.11 5.95 -2.84
C MET A 51 -1.71 6.04 -3.47
N GLU A 52 -0.76 5.22 -3.02
CA GLU A 52 0.58 5.13 -3.62
C GLU A 52 0.50 4.66 -5.07
N THR A 53 -0.31 3.63 -5.33
CA THR A 53 -0.56 3.11 -6.69
C THR A 53 -1.14 4.18 -7.61
N VAL A 54 -2.12 4.94 -7.14
CA VAL A 54 -2.72 6.05 -7.91
C VAL A 54 -1.69 7.16 -8.19
N LEU A 55 -0.86 7.54 -7.21
CA LEU A 55 0.19 8.53 -7.42
C LEU A 55 1.22 8.07 -8.45
N GLU A 56 1.66 6.82 -8.35
CA GLU A 56 2.61 6.22 -9.28
C GLU A 56 2.07 6.20 -10.71
N ASP A 57 0.83 5.73 -10.91
CA ASP A 57 0.17 5.69 -12.22
C ASP A 57 0.11 7.08 -12.87
N VAL A 58 -0.32 8.09 -12.11
CA VAL A 58 -0.42 9.48 -12.60
C VAL A 58 0.96 10.05 -12.96
N VAL A 59 1.97 9.85 -12.11
CA VAL A 59 3.31 10.42 -12.32
C VAL A 59 4.01 9.74 -13.50
N ILE A 60 3.96 8.40 -13.56
CA ILE A 60 4.58 7.64 -14.65
C ILE A 60 3.90 7.94 -15.98
N THR A 61 2.57 7.98 -16.02
CA THR A 61 1.82 8.35 -17.23
C THR A 61 2.22 9.73 -17.74
N ALA A 62 2.26 10.74 -16.85
CA ALA A 62 2.64 12.09 -17.23
C ALA A 62 4.08 12.17 -17.78
N TYR A 63 5.00 11.42 -17.16
CA TYR A 63 6.39 11.32 -17.62
C TYR A 63 6.48 10.65 -19.00
N GLU A 64 5.87 9.47 -19.18
CA GLU A 64 5.94 8.71 -20.43
C GLU A 64 5.28 9.44 -21.60
N ASP A 65 4.17 10.13 -21.35
CA ASP A 65 3.49 10.95 -22.35
C ASP A 65 4.36 12.15 -22.77
N GLN A 66 5.07 12.78 -21.83
CA GLN A 66 6.03 13.85 -22.15
C GLN A 66 7.23 13.31 -22.95
N GLU A 67 7.84 12.19 -22.54
CA GLU A 67 8.93 11.57 -23.33
C GLU A 67 8.47 11.22 -24.74
N THR A 68 7.25 10.69 -24.88
CA THR A 68 6.66 10.34 -26.18
C THR A 68 6.39 11.58 -27.03
N ALA A 69 5.91 12.67 -26.43
CA ALA A 69 5.67 13.93 -27.12
C ALA A 69 6.98 14.55 -27.65
N GLU A 70 8.04 14.54 -26.85
CA GLU A 70 9.38 14.99 -27.28
C GLU A 70 9.92 14.15 -28.43
N ASN A 71 9.82 12.82 -28.32
CA ASN A 71 10.26 11.89 -29.37
C ASN A 71 9.51 12.07 -30.69
N ARG A 72 8.24 12.48 -30.64
CA ARG A 72 7.40 12.73 -31.83
C ARG A 72 7.49 14.17 -32.35
N MET A 73 8.26 15.05 -31.71
CA MET A 73 8.30 16.49 -31.99
C MET A 73 6.89 17.14 -31.95
N ALA A 74 6.01 16.63 -31.09
CA ALA A 74 4.67 17.18 -30.91
C ALA A 74 4.72 18.40 -29.99
N ASN A 75 3.95 19.45 -30.33
CA ASN A 75 3.98 20.74 -29.61
C ASN A 75 3.25 20.75 -28.25
N ALA A 76 2.64 19.64 -27.83
CA ALA A 76 1.94 19.56 -26.55
C ALA A 76 1.95 18.13 -25.99
N VAL A 77 2.17 18.02 -24.68
CA VAL A 77 1.79 16.85 -23.89
C VAL A 77 0.27 16.81 -23.89
N GLN A 78 -0.32 15.99 -24.73
CA GLN A 78 -1.70 15.59 -24.51
C GLN A 78 -1.66 14.27 -23.78
N ALA A 79 -1.30 14.36 -22.50
CA ALA A 79 -1.42 13.19 -21.64
C ALA A 79 -2.90 12.84 -21.55
N TYR A 80 -3.22 11.54 -21.58
CA TYR A 80 -4.59 11.02 -21.59
C TYR A 80 -5.27 11.17 -20.21
N PHE A 81 -5.15 12.34 -19.59
CA PHE A 81 -5.94 12.68 -18.42
C PHE A 81 -7.30 13.26 -18.82
N SER A 82 -8.26 13.16 -17.90
CA SER A 82 -9.58 13.77 -18.05
C SER A 82 -9.47 15.26 -18.38
N ASP A 83 -10.46 15.82 -19.09
CA ASP A 83 -10.49 17.23 -19.52
C ASP A 83 -10.36 18.25 -18.35
N CYS A 84 -10.54 17.81 -17.10
CA CYS A 84 -10.36 18.64 -15.91
C CYS A 84 -8.91 18.72 -15.38
N VAL A 85 -7.96 17.97 -15.96
CA VAL A 85 -6.54 18.04 -15.58
C VAL A 85 -5.81 19.01 -16.50
N THR A 86 -5.05 19.95 -15.92
CA THR A 86 -4.16 20.84 -16.67
C THR A 86 -2.72 20.43 -16.44
N ILE A 87 -1.98 20.18 -17.51
CA ILE A 87 -0.55 19.89 -17.44
C ILE A 87 0.24 21.01 -18.09
N THR A 88 1.22 21.54 -17.35
CA THR A 88 2.20 22.48 -17.88
C THR A 88 3.60 21.87 -17.77
N ALA A 89 4.46 22.22 -18.72
CA ALA A 89 5.80 21.68 -18.80
C ALA A 89 6.82 22.80 -19.00
N VAL A 90 7.89 22.77 -18.21
CA VAL A 90 9.08 23.62 -18.39
C VAL A 90 10.22 22.73 -18.87
N LEU A 91 10.68 22.99 -20.09
CA LEU A 91 11.69 22.16 -20.75
C LEU A 91 13.05 22.89 -20.77
N GLN A 92 14.08 22.23 -20.23
CA GLN A 92 15.47 22.68 -20.32
C GLN A 92 16.31 21.66 -21.10
N LEU A 93 17.64 21.67 -21.05
CA LEU A 93 18.44 20.70 -21.82
C LEU A 93 18.21 19.26 -21.31
N ASN A 94 18.64 18.98 -20.08
CA ASN A 94 18.53 17.66 -19.44
C ASN A 94 17.54 17.62 -18.28
N HIS A 95 16.87 18.73 -17.98
CA HIS A 95 15.92 18.87 -16.89
C HIS A 95 14.53 19.16 -17.43
N ARG A 96 13.51 18.56 -16.81
CA ARG A 96 12.09 18.79 -17.11
C ARG A 96 11.33 18.96 -15.80
N GLU A 97 10.37 19.88 -15.81
CA GLU A 97 9.42 20.07 -14.71
C GLU A 97 8.01 20.04 -15.30
N LEU A 98 7.21 19.09 -14.83
CA LEU A 98 5.80 18.94 -15.17
C LEU A 98 4.95 19.30 -13.96
N THR A 99 4.02 20.24 -14.13
CA THR A 99 2.99 20.51 -13.12
C THR A 99 1.68 19.92 -13.59
N ILE A 100 1.15 18.96 -12.83
CA ILE A 100 -0.15 18.33 -13.05
C ILE A 100 -1.13 18.95 -12.07
N ASP A 101 -2.08 19.73 -12.57
CA ASP A 101 -3.05 20.48 -11.79
C ASP A 101 -4.47 19.90 -11.93
N PHE A 102 -5.03 19.47 -10.81
CA PHE A 102 -6.39 18.92 -10.72
C PHE A 102 -7.43 19.96 -10.27
N GLY A 103 -7.00 21.21 -10.08
CA GLY A 103 -7.81 22.32 -9.63
C GLY A 103 -8.21 22.25 -8.14
N THR A 104 -8.88 23.32 -7.68
CA THR A 104 -9.35 23.44 -6.29
C THR A 104 -10.62 22.65 -6.01
N GLU A 105 -11.44 22.42 -7.04
CA GLU A 105 -12.66 21.60 -6.96
C GLU A 105 -12.37 20.10 -7.10
N GLY A 106 -11.17 19.77 -7.61
CA GLY A 106 -10.75 18.41 -7.92
C GLY A 106 -11.23 17.89 -9.27
N CYS A 107 -10.63 16.79 -9.69
CA CYS A 107 -10.86 16.11 -10.95
C CYS A 107 -10.90 14.59 -10.72
N PHE A 108 -11.84 13.90 -11.36
CA PHE A 108 -11.93 12.44 -11.28
C PHE A 108 -10.96 11.78 -12.26
N VAL A 109 -10.07 10.95 -11.73
CA VAL A 109 -9.08 10.17 -12.50
C VAL A 109 -9.12 8.74 -11.99
N ASN A 110 -9.35 7.77 -12.89
CA ASN A 110 -9.36 6.34 -12.60
C ASN A 110 -10.23 5.93 -11.40
N GLY A 111 -11.34 6.64 -11.14
CA GLY A 111 -12.26 6.37 -10.03
C GLY A 111 -11.95 7.10 -8.73
N HIS A 112 -10.87 7.88 -8.67
CA HIS A 112 -10.47 8.68 -7.52
C HIS A 112 -10.70 10.17 -7.78
N LEU A 113 -11.15 10.90 -6.77
CA LEU A 113 -11.20 12.36 -6.80
C LEU A 113 -9.85 12.91 -6.35
N LEU A 114 -9.08 13.43 -7.30
CA LEU A 114 -7.79 14.07 -7.09
C LEU A 114 -7.97 15.59 -7.01
N LYS A 115 -7.29 16.27 -6.08
CA LYS A 115 -7.36 17.73 -5.92
C LYS A 115 -5.98 18.27 -5.58
N GLY A 116 -5.66 19.48 -6.00
CA GLY A 116 -4.35 20.11 -5.80
C GLY A 116 -3.42 19.86 -6.97
N GLN A 117 -2.11 19.85 -6.71
CA GLN A 117 -1.10 19.72 -7.76
C GLN A 117 -0.03 18.68 -7.40
N ILE A 118 0.48 18.02 -8.44
CA ILE A 118 1.70 17.22 -8.39
C ILE A 118 2.74 17.92 -9.26
N VAL A 119 3.88 18.25 -8.67
CA VAL A 119 5.02 18.82 -9.41
C VAL A 119 6.06 17.72 -9.56
N VAL A 120 6.20 17.21 -10.78
CA VAL A 120 7.16 16.18 -11.17
C VAL A 120 8.37 16.86 -11.78
N THR A 121 9.57 16.56 -11.30
CA THR A 121 10.80 16.92 -11.98
C THR A 121 11.49 15.66 -12.45
N TYR A 122 12.20 15.75 -13.58
CA TYR A 122 13.10 14.68 -13.95
C TYR A 122 14.33 15.17 -14.69
N ASP A 123 15.45 14.56 -14.32
CA ASP A 123 16.79 14.88 -14.79
C ASP A 123 17.37 13.68 -15.53
N ARG A 124 17.88 13.92 -16.74
CA ARG A 124 18.54 12.91 -17.57
C ARG A 124 20.06 13.04 -17.43
N ASP A 125 20.73 11.95 -17.13
CA ASP A 125 22.19 11.83 -17.18
C ASP A 125 22.60 10.88 -18.31
N PRO A 126 22.99 11.41 -19.49
CA PRO A 126 23.41 10.59 -20.62
C PRO A 126 24.73 9.85 -20.40
N GLU A 127 25.60 10.33 -19.50
CA GLU A 127 26.89 9.71 -19.23
C GLU A 127 26.70 8.47 -18.36
N ALA A 128 25.88 8.59 -17.31
CA ALA A 128 25.49 7.47 -16.46
C ALA A 128 24.41 6.56 -17.08
N GLN A 129 23.74 7.02 -18.14
CA GLN A 129 22.55 6.35 -18.72
C GLN A 129 21.39 6.23 -17.72
N GLU A 130 21.20 7.30 -16.94
CA GLU A 130 20.22 7.35 -15.85
C GLU A 130 19.17 8.43 -16.10
N VAL A 131 17.97 8.22 -15.54
CA VAL A 131 16.95 9.25 -15.41
C VAL A 131 16.46 9.26 -13.97
N MET A 132 16.58 10.40 -13.29
CA MET A 132 16.08 10.58 -11.94
C MET A 132 14.79 11.39 -11.99
N LEU A 133 13.67 10.78 -11.59
CA LEU A 133 12.40 11.46 -11.40
C LEU A 133 12.19 11.76 -9.92
N ASN A 134 11.61 12.92 -9.63
CA ASN A 134 11.14 13.29 -8.31
C ASN A 134 9.75 13.86 -8.43
N TYR A 135 8.93 13.74 -7.38
CA TYR A 135 7.72 14.55 -7.28
C TYR A 135 7.55 15.15 -5.89
N THR A 136 6.84 16.28 -5.87
CA THR A 136 6.32 16.92 -4.67
C THR A 136 4.83 17.16 -4.80
N LEU A 137 4.14 17.20 -3.67
CA LEU A 137 2.69 17.37 -3.59
C LEU A 137 2.36 18.77 -3.05
N VAL A 138 1.52 19.52 -3.75
CA VAL A 138 1.10 20.88 -3.35
C VAL A 138 -0.40 20.89 -3.11
N ASP A 139 -0.79 21.07 -1.84
CA ASP A 139 -2.18 21.02 -1.39
C ASP A 139 -2.96 19.83 -1.99
N PHE A 140 -2.31 18.66 -2.01
CA PHE A 140 -2.80 17.49 -2.74
C PHE A 140 -3.68 16.57 -1.90
N TYR A 141 -4.76 16.08 -2.51
CA TYR A 141 -5.72 15.19 -1.87
C TYR A 141 -6.17 14.07 -2.81
N ILE A 142 -6.38 12.88 -2.24
CA ILE A 142 -7.06 11.75 -2.89
C ILE A 142 -8.28 11.38 -2.05
N ASN A 143 -9.48 11.42 -2.63
CA ASN A 143 -10.73 11.02 -1.95
C ASN A 143 -10.87 11.67 -0.55
N LEU A 144 -10.58 12.97 -0.45
CA LEU A 144 -10.57 13.80 0.78
C LEU A 144 -9.43 13.58 1.78
N ARG A 145 -8.53 12.62 1.54
CA ARG A 145 -7.31 12.44 2.36
C ARG A 145 -6.22 13.37 1.84
N GLN A 146 -5.55 14.08 2.73
CA GLN A 146 -4.42 14.93 2.36
C GLN A 146 -3.15 14.08 2.28
N LEU A 147 -2.35 14.30 1.24
CA LEU A 147 -1.07 13.64 1.08
C LEU A 147 0.04 14.67 1.09
N ILE A 148 1.08 14.40 1.88
CA ILE A 148 2.26 15.25 2.02
C ILE A 148 3.47 14.35 1.90
N GLY A 149 4.39 14.66 0.98
CA GLY A 149 5.57 13.83 0.83
C GLY A 149 6.26 14.01 -0.51
N THR A 150 7.22 13.12 -0.72
CA THR A 150 8.06 13.07 -1.91
C THR A 150 8.31 11.62 -2.30
N ARG A 151 8.52 11.37 -3.59
CA ARG A 151 9.08 10.11 -4.09
C ARG A 151 10.18 10.44 -5.07
N THR A 152 11.19 9.57 -5.10
CA THR A 152 12.23 9.56 -6.10
C THR A 152 12.16 8.24 -6.86
N ILE A 153 12.33 8.29 -8.17
CA ILE A 153 12.43 7.10 -9.03
C ILE A 153 13.71 7.26 -9.85
N LEU A 154 14.71 6.44 -9.56
CA LEU A 154 15.93 6.34 -10.36
C LEU A 154 15.74 5.23 -11.38
N ARG A 155 15.82 5.57 -12.66
CA ARG A 155 15.78 4.64 -13.79
C ARG A 155 17.21 4.47 -14.30
N GLU A 156 17.72 3.24 -14.27
CA GLU A 156 19.05 2.87 -14.76
C GLU A 156 18.87 1.98 -15.99
N LEU A 157 19.57 2.29 -17.09
CA LEU A 157 19.53 1.44 -18.28
C LEU A 157 20.20 0.07 -18.03
N SER A 158 21.21 0.04 -17.16
CA SER A 158 21.98 -1.16 -16.83
C SER A 158 22.57 -1.01 -15.44
N ASN A 159 22.12 -1.84 -14.51
CA ASN A 159 22.72 -2.00 -13.18
C ASN A 159 24.01 -2.83 -13.24
N GLU A 160 24.56 -3.19 -12.07
CA GLU A 160 25.77 -4.02 -11.96
C GLU A 160 25.65 -5.42 -12.60
N ASN A 161 24.43 -5.95 -12.71
CA ASN A 161 24.13 -7.23 -13.35
C ASN A 161 23.93 -7.13 -14.87
N GLY A 162 23.94 -5.91 -15.43
CA GLY A 162 23.65 -5.67 -16.84
C GLY A 162 22.16 -5.51 -17.17
N ASN A 163 21.30 -5.42 -16.15
CA ASN A 163 19.85 -5.39 -16.30
C ASN A 163 19.29 -3.96 -16.09
N PRO A 164 18.23 -3.56 -16.80
CA PRO A 164 17.51 -2.34 -16.47
C PRO A 164 16.93 -2.39 -15.06
N GLN A 165 16.98 -1.26 -14.34
CA GLN A 165 16.54 -1.20 -12.95
C GLN A 165 15.77 0.09 -12.65
N PHE A 166 14.77 -0.03 -11.79
CA PHE A 166 14.02 1.08 -11.23
C PHE A 166 14.12 1.06 -9.71
N THR A 167 14.67 2.12 -9.13
CA THR A 167 14.80 2.28 -7.68
C THR A 167 13.87 3.39 -7.20
N HIS A 168 12.88 3.00 -6.40
CA HIS A 168 11.83 3.86 -5.89
C HIS A 168 12.09 4.13 -4.41
N THR A 169 12.23 5.40 -4.04
CA THR A 169 12.32 5.83 -2.64
C THR A 169 11.09 6.66 -2.31
N LEU A 170 10.36 6.30 -1.26
CA LEU A 170 9.14 6.96 -0.85
C LEU A 170 9.30 7.58 0.53
N ASN A 171 8.75 8.77 0.71
CA ASN A 171 8.41 9.34 2.01
C ASN A 171 7.04 10.02 1.89
N LEU A 172 6.01 9.44 2.50
CA LEU A 172 4.63 9.88 2.36
C LEU A 172 3.96 9.94 3.72
N THR A 173 3.27 11.03 4.00
CA THR A 173 2.34 11.17 5.12
C THR A 173 0.94 11.36 4.58
N VAL A 174 -0.02 10.61 5.13
CA VAL A 174 -1.43 10.74 4.81
C VAL A 174 -2.20 11.21 6.03
N ILE A 175 -3.11 12.15 5.82
CA ILE A 175 -3.99 12.72 6.84
C ILE A 175 -5.44 12.48 6.42
N TRP A 176 -6.19 11.78 7.26
CA TRP A 176 -7.60 11.48 7.03
C TRP A 176 -8.52 12.60 7.53
N PRO A 177 -9.77 12.70 7.02
CA PRO A 177 -10.71 13.74 7.44
C PRO A 177 -11.04 13.77 8.94
N ASN A 178 -10.90 12.64 9.63
CA ASN A 178 -11.08 12.55 11.08
C ASN A 178 -9.86 13.03 11.89
N GLY A 179 -8.78 13.44 11.22
CA GLY A 179 -7.53 13.88 11.84
C GLY A 179 -6.53 12.75 12.14
N ALA A 180 -6.87 11.49 11.83
CA ALA A 180 -5.92 10.38 11.90
C ALA A 180 -4.79 10.58 10.87
N GLN A 181 -3.60 10.10 11.19
CA GLN A 181 -2.42 10.25 10.35
C GLN A 181 -1.56 8.98 10.36
N ALA A 182 -0.92 8.72 9.24
CA ALA A 182 0.09 7.68 9.12
C ALA A 182 1.17 8.14 8.14
N SER A 183 2.41 7.81 8.42
CA SER A 183 3.54 8.05 7.53
C SER A 183 4.12 6.73 7.04
N ARG A 184 4.62 6.70 5.82
CA ARG A 184 5.34 5.58 5.24
C ARG A 184 6.61 6.05 4.57
N ASP A 185 7.68 5.33 4.86
CA ASP A 185 8.95 5.45 4.17
C ASP A 185 9.39 4.08 3.66
N GLY A 186 10.14 4.06 2.56
CA GLY A 186 10.60 2.80 2.01
C GLY A 186 11.43 2.93 0.74
N LEU A 187 12.06 1.83 0.40
CA LEU A 187 12.84 1.61 -0.80
C LEU A 187 12.26 0.38 -1.51
N LYS A 188 11.96 0.49 -2.79
CA LYS A 188 11.59 -0.64 -3.64
C LYS A 188 12.46 -0.62 -4.90
N VAL A 189 13.13 -1.71 -5.16
CA VAL A 189 13.94 -1.91 -6.37
C VAL A 189 13.20 -2.90 -7.26
N ARG A 190 13.01 -2.56 -8.53
CA ARG A 190 12.46 -3.43 -9.56
C ARG A 190 13.49 -3.61 -10.67
N GLU A 191 14.03 -4.81 -10.78
CA GLU A 191 15.02 -5.19 -11.79
C GLU A 191 14.32 -5.97 -12.93
N TRP A 192 14.64 -5.65 -14.18
CA TRP A 192 14.12 -6.36 -15.36
C TRP A 192 15.10 -7.47 -15.76
N VAL A 193 14.85 -8.69 -15.27
CA VAL A 193 15.81 -9.80 -15.33
C VAL A 193 15.70 -10.66 -16.60
N GLU A 194 14.55 -10.68 -17.26
CA GLU A 194 14.31 -11.43 -18.51
C GLU A 194 13.42 -10.63 -19.47
N GLY A 195 13.60 -10.82 -20.78
CA GLY A 195 12.78 -10.19 -21.83
C GLY A 195 13.24 -8.80 -22.28
N PHE A 196 14.08 -8.13 -21.48
CA PHE A 196 14.53 -6.79 -21.83
C PHE A 196 15.29 -6.73 -23.16
N GLY A 197 14.94 -5.73 -23.98
CA GLY A 197 15.59 -5.46 -25.27
C GLY A 197 14.99 -6.18 -26.47
N ASP A 198 14.00 -7.06 -26.28
CA ASP A 198 13.15 -7.55 -27.35
C ASP A 198 11.80 -6.81 -27.39
N ALA A 199 10.95 -7.15 -28.37
CA ALA A 199 9.65 -6.49 -28.56
C ALA A 199 8.47 -7.31 -28.00
N ASP A 200 8.75 -8.45 -27.36
CA ASP A 200 7.77 -9.40 -26.84
C ASP A 200 7.67 -9.29 -25.32
N PHE A 201 6.89 -8.31 -24.85
CA PHE A 201 6.65 -8.10 -23.43
C PHE A 201 6.05 -9.31 -22.68
N THR A 202 5.61 -10.36 -23.38
CA THR A 202 5.01 -11.53 -22.73
C THR A 202 6.05 -12.43 -22.04
N ASN A 203 7.33 -12.29 -22.40
CA ASN A 203 8.43 -12.99 -21.74
C ASN A 203 9.10 -12.16 -20.62
N ASP A 204 8.59 -10.95 -20.35
CA ASP A 204 9.20 -10.05 -19.39
C ASP A 204 9.04 -10.55 -17.97
N VAL A 205 10.17 -10.57 -17.26
CA VAL A 205 10.21 -10.91 -15.85
C VAL A 205 10.94 -9.85 -15.05
N PHE A 206 10.32 -9.47 -13.95
CA PHE A 206 10.86 -8.53 -12.99
C PHE A 206 11.09 -9.20 -11.65
N GLU A 207 12.20 -8.84 -11.00
CA GLU A 207 12.43 -9.14 -9.60
C GLU A 207 12.29 -7.88 -8.78
N ILE A 208 11.55 -7.96 -7.68
CA ILE A 208 11.29 -6.84 -6.80
C ILE A 208 11.89 -7.13 -5.44
N THR A 209 12.71 -6.21 -4.95
CA THR A 209 13.29 -6.22 -3.60
C THR A 209 13.01 -4.90 -2.91
N GLY A 210 13.28 -4.84 -1.61
CA GLY A 210 13.15 -3.61 -0.85
C GLY A 210 12.51 -3.79 0.52
N HIS A 211 12.20 -2.68 1.15
CA HIS A 211 11.57 -2.61 2.45
C HIS A 211 10.73 -1.34 2.57
N TRP A 212 9.71 -1.38 3.41
CA TRP A 212 8.92 -0.20 3.75
C TRP A 212 8.37 -0.31 5.16
N ASN A 213 8.30 0.84 5.82
CA ASN A 213 7.81 0.96 7.18
C ASN A 213 6.69 2.00 7.24
N SER A 214 5.60 1.65 7.92
CA SER A 214 4.49 2.57 8.20
C SER A 214 4.47 2.90 9.68
N THR A 215 4.32 4.17 10.03
CA THR A 215 4.23 4.64 11.42
C THR A 215 2.90 5.36 11.63
N PHE A 216 2.20 5.00 12.72
CA PHE A 216 0.90 5.56 13.07
C PHE A 216 1.00 6.56 14.22
N VAL A 217 -0.04 7.39 14.44
CA VAL A 217 -0.06 8.45 15.47
C VAL A 217 0.23 7.93 16.90
N ASN A 218 -0.19 6.70 17.20
CA ASN A 218 0.06 6.04 18.49
C ASN A 218 1.51 5.54 18.66
N GLY A 219 2.36 5.65 17.64
CA GLY A 219 3.72 5.16 17.63
C GLY A 219 3.87 3.70 17.17
N ASN A 220 2.77 3.03 16.82
CA ASN A 220 2.81 1.69 16.26
C ASN A 220 3.47 1.71 14.87
N THR A 221 4.15 0.61 14.53
CA THR A 221 4.86 0.44 13.26
C THR A 221 4.50 -0.86 12.58
N HIS A 222 4.36 -0.81 11.25
CA HIS A 222 4.20 -1.98 10.38
C HIS A 222 5.35 -1.98 9.36
N SER A 223 6.31 -2.89 9.51
CA SER A 223 7.46 -3.09 8.64
C SER A 223 7.24 -4.28 7.71
N HIS A 224 7.80 -4.16 6.51
CA HIS A 224 7.81 -5.21 5.51
C HIS A 224 9.18 -5.21 4.84
N GLU A 225 9.81 -6.37 4.76
CA GLU A 225 11.11 -6.56 4.11
C GLU A 225 11.03 -7.73 3.13
N VAL A 226 11.45 -7.52 1.90
CA VAL A 226 11.55 -8.60 0.92
C VAL A 226 12.79 -9.43 1.22
N ILE A 227 12.59 -10.62 1.79
CA ILE A 227 13.68 -11.53 2.17
C ILE A 227 14.09 -12.49 1.04
N ILE A 228 13.17 -12.77 0.12
CA ILE A 228 13.43 -13.47 -1.14
C ILE A 228 12.81 -12.62 -2.26
N PRO A 229 13.56 -12.24 -3.30
CA PRO A 229 13.06 -11.38 -4.37
C PRO A 229 11.71 -11.84 -4.91
N LEU A 230 10.76 -10.91 -5.00
CA LEU A 230 9.42 -11.20 -5.53
C LEU A 230 9.51 -11.26 -7.05
N ARG A 231 9.18 -12.41 -7.62
CA ARG A 231 9.22 -12.62 -9.07
C ARG A 231 7.87 -12.27 -9.69
N ARG A 232 7.88 -11.33 -10.63
CA ARG A 232 6.71 -10.86 -11.38
C ARG A 232 6.89 -11.10 -12.87
N GLU A 233 6.14 -12.07 -13.40
CA GLU A 233 6.10 -12.36 -14.84
C GLU A 233 4.91 -11.61 -15.46
N LEU A 234 5.10 -10.83 -16.53
CA LEU A 234 4.03 -9.94 -17.03
C LEU A 234 2.75 -10.68 -17.46
N THR A 235 2.85 -11.94 -17.84
CA THR A 235 1.71 -12.79 -18.21
C THR A 235 0.91 -13.31 -17.01
N CYS A 236 1.46 -13.22 -15.80
CA CYS A 236 0.77 -13.59 -14.57
C CYS A 236 0.18 -12.35 -13.89
N ALA A 237 -0.98 -12.48 -13.23
CA ALA A 237 -1.55 -11.38 -12.46
C ALA A 237 -0.84 -11.18 -11.10
N HIS A 238 -0.36 -12.28 -10.51
CA HIS A 238 0.22 -12.33 -9.17
C HIS A 238 1.74 -12.58 -9.23
N PHE A 239 2.41 -12.42 -8.09
CA PHE A 239 3.80 -12.88 -7.95
C PHE A 239 3.83 -14.40 -8.02
N VAL A 240 4.80 -14.95 -8.75
CA VAL A 240 4.94 -16.40 -8.92
C VAL A 240 5.84 -17.02 -7.85
N SER A 241 6.70 -16.21 -7.22
CA SER A 241 7.59 -16.64 -6.14
C SER A 241 8.11 -15.46 -5.33
N GLY A 242 8.75 -15.78 -4.20
CA GLY A 242 9.39 -14.83 -3.30
C GLY A 242 8.66 -14.72 -1.97
N SER A 243 9.26 -14.01 -1.02
CA SER A 243 8.75 -13.96 0.35
C SER A 243 9.03 -12.60 0.99
N ILE A 244 8.10 -12.15 1.82
CA ILE A 244 8.16 -10.89 2.56
C ILE A 244 8.12 -11.24 4.04
N ASP A 245 9.09 -10.76 4.80
CA ASP A 245 9.01 -10.70 6.26
C ASP A 245 8.12 -9.52 6.66
N VAL A 246 7.12 -9.80 7.48
CA VAL A 246 6.10 -8.84 7.90
C VAL A 246 6.16 -8.73 9.40
N GLU A 247 6.50 -7.54 9.92
CA GLU A 247 6.37 -7.25 11.35
C GLU A 247 5.32 -6.19 11.57
N ARG A 248 4.31 -6.52 12.37
CA ARG A 248 3.25 -5.59 12.77
C ARG A 248 3.10 -5.63 14.27
N THR A 249 2.42 -4.63 14.82
CA THR A 249 2.29 -4.45 16.26
C THR A 249 1.73 -5.68 17.00
N TYR A 250 0.83 -6.43 16.35
CA TYR A 250 0.12 -7.55 17.00
C TYR A 250 0.42 -8.92 16.38
N PHE A 251 1.09 -8.95 15.24
CA PHE A 251 1.50 -10.20 14.61
C PHE A 251 2.68 -9.97 13.68
N SER A 252 3.51 -11.00 13.57
CA SER A 252 4.63 -11.04 12.65
C SER A 252 4.72 -12.41 12.01
N GLY A 253 5.38 -12.47 10.86
CA GLY A 253 5.57 -13.70 10.12
C GLY A 253 5.96 -13.47 8.67
N VAL A 254 6.09 -14.56 7.94
CA VAL A 254 6.52 -14.56 6.54
C VAL A 254 5.33 -14.79 5.63
N LEU A 255 5.11 -13.86 4.70
CA LEU A 255 4.22 -14.04 3.55
C LEU A 255 5.02 -14.61 2.38
N ASP A 256 4.63 -15.79 1.90
CA ASP A 256 5.32 -16.53 0.85
C ASP A 256 4.40 -16.76 -0.36
N PHE A 257 4.89 -16.43 -1.55
CA PHE A 257 4.16 -16.51 -2.82
C PHE A 257 4.38 -17.84 -3.58
N GLY A 258 5.10 -18.79 -2.99
CA GLY A 258 5.37 -20.11 -3.56
C GLY A 258 6.60 -20.16 -4.46
N GLU A 259 6.63 -21.20 -5.31
CA GLU A 259 7.83 -21.68 -5.99
C GLU A 259 7.69 -21.65 -7.53
N GLY A 260 6.92 -20.70 -8.06
CA GLY A 260 6.78 -20.46 -9.51
C GLY A 260 5.39 -20.76 -10.10
N ALA A 261 4.37 -21.02 -9.28
CA ALA A 261 3.02 -21.21 -9.79
C ALA A 261 2.36 -19.86 -10.11
N CYS A 262 1.83 -19.69 -11.32
CA CYS A 262 0.95 -18.57 -11.62
C CYS A 262 -0.47 -18.88 -11.14
N ASP A 263 -0.69 -18.67 -9.84
CA ASP A 263 -1.99 -18.73 -9.21
C ASP A 263 -2.20 -17.54 -8.26
N ASN A 264 -3.33 -17.50 -7.57
CA ASN A 264 -3.66 -16.43 -6.63
C ASN A 264 -3.48 -16.89 -5.17
N GLN A 265 -2.56 -17.81 -4.91
CA GLN A 265 -2.36 -18.39 -3.59
C GLN A 265 -1.03 -17.94 -2.99
N ALA A 266 -1.05 -17.70 -1.69
CA ALA A 266 0.12 -17.44 -0.88
C ALA A 266 -0.04 -18.15 0.47
N THR A 267 1.03 -18.27 1.23
CA THR A 267 0.99 -18.76 2.61
C THR A 267 1.55 -17.73 3.55
N PHE A 268 0.86 -17.50 4.67
CA PHE A 268 1.39 -16.71 5.77
C PHE A 268 1.79 -17.63 6.91
N THR A 269 3.06 -17.61 7.29
CA THR A 269 3.59 -18.37 8.43
C THR A 269 3.86 -17.41 9.56
N PHE A 270 3.08 -17.48 10.63
CA PHE A 270 3.30 -16.70 11.84
C PHE A 270 4.62 -17.11 12.52
N ASP A 271 5.24 -16.21 13.28
CA ASP A 271 6.45 -16.52 14.06
C ASP A 271 6.24 -17.69 15.06
N GLY A 272 4.99 -17.93 15.47
CA GLY A 272 4.59 -19.08 16.28
C GLY A 272 4.56 -20.43 15.55
N GLY A 273 4.78 -20.43 14.22
CA GLY A 273 4.78 -21.61 13.36
C GLY A 273 3.43 -21.99 12.76
N ASP A 274 2.36 -21.28 13.13
CA ASP A 274 1.04 -21.48 12.52
C ASP A 274 1.06 -21.00 11.07
N VAL A 275 0.46 -21.77 10.16
CA VAL A 275 0.42 -21.47 8.72
C VAL A 275 -1.01 -21.27 8.26
N VAL A 276 -1.26 -20.20 7.51
CA VAL A 276 -2.55 -19.87 6.93
C VAL A 276 -2.41 -19.68 5.42
N ASN A 277 -3.29 -20.33 4.66
CA ASN A 277 -3.39 -20.09 3.21
C ASN A 277 -4.13 -18.78 2.96
N ILE A 278 -3.54 -17.94 2.12
CA ILE A 278 -4.09 -16.65 1.69
C ILE A 278 -4.47 -16.77 0.22
N THR A 279 -5.67 -16.33 -0.12
CA THR A 279 -6.10 -16.13 -1.50
C THR A 279 -6.00 -14.64 -1.82
N LEU A 280 -5.16 -14.31 -2.80
CA LEU A 280 -4.92 -12.97 -3.30
C LEU A 280 -6.11 -12.53 -4.16
N ASN A 281 -6.51 -11.27 -4.02
CA ASN A 281 -7.59 -10.63 -4.79
C ASN A 281 -7.03 -9.59 -5.76
#